data_AF-M1SW40-F1
#
_entry.id   AF-M1SW40-F1
#
_cell.length_a   1.000
_cell.length_b   1.000
_cell.length_c   1.000
_cell.angle_alpha   90.00
_cell.angle_beta   90.00
_cell.angle_gamma   90.00
#
_symmetry.space_group_name_H-M   'P 1'
#
loop_
_entity.id
_entity.type
_entity.pdbx_description
1 polymer ?
#
loop_
_entity_poly.entity_id
_entity_poly.type
_entity_poly.pdbx_seq_one_letter_code
_entity_poly.pdbx_strand_id
1 'polypeptide(L)'
;MAKGTRTAKTAEQLKKDVEIAEQKLIALKRRAFSGEITEMIKNSTIKAEFDKILKEAKGVTDIAILEAIGTIVGIKRLVISQSPKATRKPKAK
;
A
#
# COMPACT_ATOMS: atom_id res chain seq x y z
N MET A 1 -40.12 -26.65 10.45
CA MET A 1 -38.68 -26.55 10.75
C MET A 1 -37.90 -26.82 9.46
N ALA A 2 -37.59 -25.79 8.66
CA ALA A 2 -36.80 -26.01 7.44
C ALA A 2 -35.33 -26.27 7.82
N LYS A 3 -34.93 -27.54 7.78
CA LYS A 3 -33.55 -27.98 8.05
C LYS A 3 -32.69 -27.63 6.84
N GLY A 4 -32.16 -26.41 6.82
CA GLY A 4 -31.24 -25.97 5.78
C GLY A 4 -30.03 -26.91 5.71
N THR A 5 -29.94 -27.72 4.67
CA THR A 5 -28.78 -28.53 4.36
C THR A 5 -27.65 -27.57 3.95
N ARG A 6 -26.67 -27.38 4.83
CA ARG A 6 -25.41 -26.72 4.46
C ARG A 6 -24.74 -27.61 3.42
N THR A 7 -24.83 -27.24 2.14
CA THR A 7 -24.03 -27.84 1.08
C THR A 7 -22.55 -27.62 1.42
N ALA A 8 -21.79 -28.71 1.50
CA ALA A 8 -20.36 -28.64 1.70
C ALA A 8 -19.72 -27.88 0.53
N LYS A 9 -18.74 -27.02 0.83
CA LYS A 9 -18.03 -26.26 -0.20
C LYS A 9 -17.30 -27.21 -1.15
N THR A 10 -17.29 -26.89 -2.42
CA THR A 10 -16.50 -27.63 -3.41
C THR A 10 -15.02 -27.33 -3.26
N ALA A 11 -14.14 -28.20 -3.76
CA ALA A 11 -12.70 -27.99 -3.72
C ALA A 11 -12.28 -26.65 -4.39
N GLU A 12 -12.98 -26.24 -5.45
CA GLU A 12 -12.74 -24.95 -6.10
C GLU A 12 -13.10 -23.75 -5.22
N GLN A 13 -14.21 -23.84 -4.47
CA GLN A 13 -14.61 -22.80 -3.52
C GLN A 13 -13.60 -22.70 -2.37
N LEU A 14 -13.09 -23.83 -1.89
CA LEU A 14 -12.05 -23.86 -0.86
C LEU A 14 -10.73 -23.25 -1.35
N LYS A 15 -10.32 -23.50 -2.60
CA LYS A 15 -9.13 -22.85 -3.20
C LYS A 15 -9.28 -21.32 -3.28
N LYS A 16 -10.46 -20.83 -3.71
CA LYS A 16 -10.77 -19.38 -3.72
C LYS A 16 -10.75 -18.78 -2.31
N ASP A 17 -11.27 -19.51 -1.32
CA ASP A 17 -11.24 -19.05 0.07
C ASP A 17 -9.80 -18.94 0.61
N VAL A 18 -8.91 -19.86 0.21
CA VAL A 18 -7.47 -19.79 0.54
C VAL A 18 -6.84 -18.54 -0.07
N GLU A 19 -7.04 -18.27 -1.36
CA GLU A 19 -6.51 -17.06 -2.01
C GLU A 19 -7.01 -15.78 -1.33
N ILE A 20 -8.30 -15.72 -0.98
CA ILE A 20 -8.86 -14.58 -0.25
C ILE A 20 -8.24 -14.45 1.15
N ALA A 21 -8.02 -15.56 1.85
CA ALA A 21 -7.39 -15.57 3.16
C ALA A 21 -5.93 -15.10 3.09
N GLU A 22 -5.18 -15.52 2.07
CA GLU A 22 -3.81 -15.07 1.83
C GLU A 22 -3.76 -13.57 1.55
N GLN A 23 -4.65 -13.04 0.70
CA GLN A 23 -4.74 -11.60 0.44
C GLN A 23 -5.05 -10.82 1.73
N LYS A 24 -5.97 -11.32 2.55
CA LYS A 24 -6.29 -10.72 3.86
C LYS A 24 -5.10 -10.76 4.80
N LEU A 25 -4.35 -11.86 4.80
CA LEU A 25 -3.16 -12.01 5.62
C LEU A 25 -2.05 -11.04 5.20
N ILE A 26 -1.83 -10.85 3.89
CA ILE A 26 -0.91 -9.84 3.37
C ILE A 26 -1.34 -8.43 3.79
N ALA A 27 -2.63 -8.11 3.66
CA ALA A 27 -3.16 -6.82 4.07
C ALA A 27 -3.00 -6.59 5.59
N LEU A 28 -3.22 -7.63 6.40
CA LEU A 28 -3.05 -7.58 7.85
C LEU A 28 -1.59 -7.38 8.24
N LYS A 29 -0.66 -8.11 7.62
CA LYS A 29 0.78 -7.90 7.81
C LYS A 29 1.16 -6.46 7.47
N ARG A 30 0.74 -5.93 6.32
CA ARG A 30 1.00 -4.55 5.93
C ARG A 30 0.52 -3.55 6.99
N ARG A 31 -0.69 -3.73 7.54
CA ARG A 31 -1.24 -2.85 8.58
C ARG A 31 -0.51 -2.99 9.92
N ALA A 32 -0.19 -4.22 10.31
CA ALA A 32 0.51 -4.50 11.56
C ALA A 32 1.88 -3.82 11.58
N PHE A 33 2.63 -3.92 10.49
CA PHE A 33 3.97 -3.34 10.40
C PHE A 33 3.99 -1.89 9.90
N SER A 34 2.89 -1.35 9.33
CA SER A 34 2.92 0.01 8.77
C SER A 34 3.22 1.09 9.80
N GLY A 35 2.75 0.91 11.04
CA GLY A 35 3.03 1.86 12.13
C GLY A 35 4.51 1.88 12.46
N GLU A 36 5.07 0.71 12.74
CA GLU A 36 6.49 0.53 13.06
C GLU A 36 7.41 1.00 11.92
N ILE A 37 7.10 0.62 10.68
CA ILE A 37 7.85 1.08 9.50
C ILE A 37 7.79 2.61 9.38
N THR A 38 6.63 3.21 9.62
CA THR A 38 6.49 4.67 9.56
C THR A 38 7.32 5.36 10.65
N GLU A 39 7.36 4.81 11.86
CA GLU A 39 8.17 5.34 12.96
C GLU A 39 9.67 5.18 12.69
N MET A 40 10.11 4.03 12.19
CA MET A 40 11.50 3.82 11.77
C MET A 40 11.90 4.84 10.70
N ILE A 41 11.06 5.08 9.69
CA ILE A 41 11.33 6.07 8.65
C ILE A 41 11.36 7.49 9.23
N LYS A 42 10.43 7.85 10.12
CA LYS A 42 10.41 9.17 10.78
C LYS A 42 11.67 9.44 11.60
N ASN A 43 12.20 8.40 12.25
CA ASN A 43 13.41 8.49 13.07
C ASN A 43 14.71 8.35 12.24
N SER A 44 14.60 8.03 10.95
CA SER A 44 15.74 7.91 10.03
C SER A 44 16.11 9.22 9.34
N THR A 45 17.24 9.23 8.63
CA THR A 45 17.68 10.36 7.80
C THR A 45 16.96 10.47 6.45
N ILE A 46 16.16 9.45 6.07
CA ILE A 46 15.53 9.35 4.75
C ILE A 46 14.75 10.60 4.38
N LYS A 47 13.96 11.15 5.32
CA LYS A 47 13.18 12.38 5.06
C LYS A 47 14.09 13.56 4.72
N ALA A 48 15.16 13.75 5.48
CA ALA A 48 16.08 14.86 5.27
C ALA A 48 16.84 14.72 3.93
N GLU A 49 17.22 13.51 3.55
CA GLU A 49 17.86 13.23 2.26
C GLU A 49 16.89 13.43 1.10
N PHE A 50 15.64 12.99 1.23
CA PHE A 50 14.59 13.23 0.25
C PHE A 50 14.37 14.73 0.01
N ASP A 51 14.25 15.52 1.09
CA ASP A 51 14.08 16.97 1.02
C ASP A 51 15.29 17.67 0.37
N LYS A 52 16.51 17.15 0.55
CA LYS A 52 17.72 17.66 -0.13
C LYS A 52 17.65 17.40 -1.63
N ILE A 53 17.33 16.16 -2.03
CA ILE A 53 17.20 15.80 -3.46
C ILE A 53 16.14 16.67 -4.13
N LEU A 54 14.98 16.87 -3.48
CA LEU A 54 13.91 17.71 -4.02
C LEU A 54 14.35 19.17 -4.22
N LYS A 55 15.20 19.70 -3.35
CA LYS A 55 15.74 21.08 -3.45
C LYS A 55 16.79 21.21 -4.56
N GLU A 56 17.67 20.23 -4.69
CA GLU A 56 18.75 20.23 -5.69
C GLU A 56 18.19 19.93 -7.10
N ALA A 57 17.33 18.92 -7.20
CA ALA A 57 16.68 18.50 -8.44
C ALA A 57 15.43 19.34 -8.72
N LYS A 58 15.65 20.62 -9.04
CA LYS A 58 14.56 21.56 -9.35
C LYS A 58 13.66 21.02 -10.48
N GLY A 59 12.36 20.95 -10.21
CA GLY A 59 11.34 20.55 -11.20
C GLY A 59 11.08 19.05 -11.27
N VAL A 60 11.75 18.24 -10.44
CA VAL A 60 11.44 16.81 -10.32
C VAL A 60 10.24 16.61 -9.39
N THR A 61 9.36 15.67 -9.72
CA THR A 61 8.20 15.31 -8.90
C THR A 61 8.58 14.34 -7.79
N ASP A 62 7.86 14.36 -6.66
CA ASP A 62 8.07 13.42 -5.55
C ASP A 62 8.07 11.95 -6.03
N ILE A 63 7.21 11.63 -6.99
CA ILE A 63 7.08 10.29 -7.58
C ILE A 63 8.38 9.88 -8.26
N ALA A 64 8.98 10.76 -9.07
CA ALA A 64 10.22 10.46 -9.79
C ALA A 64 11.40 10.20 -8.84
N ILE A 65 11.47 10.92 -7.72
CA ILE A 65 12.49 10.67 -6.69
C ILE A 65 12.28 9.29 -6.06
N LEU A 66 11.03 8.93 -5.71
CA LEU A 66 10.71 7.64 -5.13
C LEU A 66 10.96 6.47 -6.11
N GLU A 67 10.69 6.66 -7.41
CA GLU A 67 11.01 5.69 -8.46
C GLU A 67 12.53 5.49 -8.60
N ALA A 68 13.30 6.58 -8.55
CA ALA A 68 14.76 6.51 -8.59
C ALA A 68 15.32 5.77 -7.37
N ILE A 69 14.83 6.08 -6.16
CA ILE A 69 15.20 5.35 -4.93
C ILE A 69 14.89 3.87 -5.10
N GLY A 70 13.68 3.52 -5.54
CA GLY A 70 13.27 2.14 -5.80
C GLY A 70 14.19 1.40 -6.76
N THR A 71 14.64 2.08 -7.81
CA THR A 71 15.60 1.54 -8.78
C THR A 71 16.97 1.29 -8.14
N ILE A 72 17.47 2.24 -7.34
CA ILE A 72 18.77 2.14 -6.64
C ILE A 72 18.77 0.98 -5.64
N VAL A 73 17.68 0.76 -4.91
CA VAL A 73 17.55 -0.37 -3.97
C VAL A 73 17.22 -1.71 -4.66
N GLY A 74 17.15 -1.74 -6.00
CA GLY A 74 17.00 -2.95 -6.79
C GLY A 74 15.56 -3.45 -6.96
N ILE A 75 14.54 -2.63 -6.64
CA ILE A 75 13.14 -3.00 -6.85
C ILE A 75 12.81 -2.88 -8.34
N LYS A 76 12.59 -4.02 -8.98
CA LYS A 76 12.20 -4.09 -10.40
C LYS A 76 10.70 -3.87 -10.57
N ARG A 77 10.31 -3.19 -11.66
CA ARG A 77 8.90 -2.98 -12.05
C ARG A 77 8.08 -2.29 -10.95
N LEU A 78 8.69 -1.35 -10.24
CA LEU A 78 8.01 -0.52 -9.26
C LEU A 78 7.03 0.43 -9.96
N VAL A 79 5.82 0.54 -9.43
CA VAL A 79 4.82 1.53 -9.86
C VAL A 79 4.43 2.34 -8.64
N ILE A 80 4.67 3.64 -8.69
CA ILE A 80 4.28 4.58 -7.62
C ILE A 80 3.17 5.47 -8.18
N SER A 81 2.07 5.59 -7.43
CA SER A 81 0.97 6.48 -7.79
C SER A 81 0.52 7.27 -6.57
N GLN A 82 0.20 8.54 -6.81
CA GLN A 82 -0.40 9.41 -5.81
C GLN A 82 -1.89 9.58 -6.17
N SER A 83 -2.77 9.10 -5.30
CA SER A 83 -4.20 9.33 -5.48
C SER A 83 -4.51 10.83 -5.35
N PRO A 84 -5.44 11.37 -6.16
CA PRO A 84 -5.81 12.78 -6.06
C PRO A 84 -6.38 13.09 -4.68
N LYS A 85 -6.11 14.30 -4.19
CA LYS A 85 -6.59 14.75 -2.88
C LYS A 85 -8.11 14.70 -2.86
N ALA A 86 -8.68 13.95 -1.92
CA ALA A 86 -10.13 13.88 -1.74
C ALA A 86 -10.69 15.28 -1.45
N THR A 87 -11.54 15.79 -2.35
CA THR A 87 -12.28 17.02 -2.11
C THR A 87 -13.43 16.72 -1.15
N ARG A 88 -13.64 17.58 -0.13
CA ARG A 88 -14.79 17.45 0.77
C ARG A 88 -16.07 17.54 -0.04
N LYS A 89 -17.06 16.69 0.28
CA LYS A 89 -18.41 16.81 -0.28
C LYS A 89 -18.95 18.24 -0.05
N PRO A 90 -19.50 18.90 -1.07
CA PRO A 90 -20.09 20.22 -0.89
C PRO A 90 -21.23 20.14 0.13
N LYS A 91 -21.33 21.15 1.00
CA LYS A 91 -22.40 21.27 2.00
C LYS A 91 -23.71 21.47 1.23
N ALA A 92 -24.67 20.55 1.39
CA ALA A 92 -26.00 20.72 0.82
C ALA A 92 -26.59 22.04 1.35
N LYS A 93 -27.12 22.87 0.45
CA LYS A 93 -27.87 24.09 0.79
C LYS A 93 -29.23 23.72 1.32
#